data_AF-I7KFX6-F1
#
_entry.id   AF-I7KFX6-F1
#
_cell.length_a   1.000
_cell.length_b   1.000
_cell.length_c   1.000
_cell.angle_alpha   90.00
_cell.angle_beta   90.00
_cell.angle_gamma   90.00
#
_symmetry.space_group_name_H-M   'P 1'
#
loop_
_entity.id
_entity.type
_entity.pdbx_description
1 polymer ?
#
loop_
_entity_poly.entity_id
_entity_poly.type
_entity_poly.pdbx_seq_one_letter_code
_entity_poly.pdbx_strand_id
1 'polypeptide(L)'
;MLQRLGDCLPFIPKHPKGFRAAMDIGEARKILAIERQDSSVMERYIQMMKINHPDRGGSPYIASKINEAKNLLTAKKSAFF
;
A
#
# COMPACT_ATOMS: atom_id res chain seq x y z
N MET A 1 -26.60 -0.56 -12.16
CA MET A 1 -25.73 0.00 -13.20
C MET A 1 -24.31 -0.51 -12.94
N LEU A 2 -23.93 -1.59 -13.62
CA LEU A 2 -22.64 -2.26 -13.52
C LEU A 2 -21.57 -1.48 -14.31
N GLN A 3 -20.75 -0.70 -13.63
CA GLN A 3 -19.52 -0.08 -14.15
C GLN A 3 -18.56 -0.02 -12.94
N ARG A 4 -17.46 -0.77 -12.80
CA ARG A 4 -16.51 -1.33 -13.75
C ARG A 4 -15.91 -2.59 -13.12
N LEU A 5 -16.14 -3.75 -13.74
CA LEU A 5 -15.55 -5.05 -13.38
C LEU A 5 -14.09 -5.16 -13.90
N GLY A 6 -13.28 -4.11 -13.74
CA GLY A 6 -11.94 -4.02 -14.35
C GLY A 6 -10.83 -3.45 -13.46
N ASP A 7 -11.11 -3.16 -12.18
CA ASP A 7 -10.18 -2.48 -11.29
C ASP A 7 -10.00 -3.31 -10.00
N CYS A 8 -9.23 -4.40 -10.12
CA CYS A 8 -8.84 -5.23 -8.99
C CYS A 8 -7.97 -4.39 -8.06
N LEU A 9 -8.50 -4.10 -6.86
CA LEU A 9 -7.99 -3.29 -5.74
C LEU A 9 -8.58 -1.88 -5.65
N PRO A 10 -9.61 -1.67 -4.81
CA PRO A 10 -10.31 -0.38 -4.69
C PRO A 10 -9.44 0.78 -4.17
N PHE A 11 -8.20 0.54 -3.74
CA PHE A 11 -7.34 1.55 -3.11
C PHE A 11 -5.89 1.56 -3.57
N ILE A 12 -5.48 0.65 -4.46
CA ILE A 12 -4.15 0.72 -5.06
C ILE A 12 -4.36 1.31 -6.45
N PRO A 13 -3.85 2.53 -6.73
CA PRO A 13 -3.98 3.14 -8.05
C PRO A 13 -3.55 2.14 -9.10
N LYS A 14 -4.39 1.93 -10.13
CA LYS A 14 -4.16 0.96 -11.20
C LYS A 14 -2.72 1.09 -11.69
N HIS A 15 -1.88 0.13 -11.31
CA HIS A 15 -0.48 0.11 -11.69
C HIS A 15 -0.45 -0.49 -13.10
N PRO A 16 -0.32 0.31 -14.19
CA PRO A 16 -0.58 -0.18 -15.55
C PRO A 16 0.39 -1.28 -15.99
N LYS A 17 1.50 -1.44 -15.24
CA LYS A 17 2.55 -2.43 -15.45
C LYS A 17 2.71 -3.41 -14.26
N GLY A 18 1.77 -3.44 -13.31
CA GLY A 18 1.94 -4.14 -12.03
C GLY A 18 2.90 -3.42 -11.08
N PHE A 19 3.11 -3.97 -9.87
CA PHE A 19 4.08 -3.42 -8.92
C PHE A 19 5.50 -3.52 -9.45
N ARG A 20 6.37 -2.62 -8.97
CA ARG A 20 7.81 -2.69 -9.21
C ARG A 20 8.40 -3.92 -8.53
N ALA A 21 9.45 -4.45 -9.16
CA ALA A 21 10.23 -5.57 -8.62
C ALA A 21 10.88 -5.25 -7.27
N ALA A 22 11.33 -4.00 -7.09
CA ALA A 22 11.84 -3.47 -5.83
C ALA A 22 10.97 -2.31 -5.35
N MET A 23 10.64 -2.31 -4.06
CA MET A 23 9.84 -1.25 -3.42
C MET A 23 10.66 0.05 -3.36
N ASP A 24 10.10 1.14 -3.88
CA ASP A 24 10.66 2.49 -3.78
C ASP A 24 9.72 3.44 -3.00
N ILE A 25 10.23 4.62 -2.63
CA ILE A 25 9.47 5.59 -1.82
C ILE A 25 8.21 6.06 -2.57
N GLY A 26 8.26 6.16 -3.90
CA GLY A 26 7.15 6.59 -4.73
C GLY A 26 6.04 5.54 -4.78
N GLU A 27 6.39 4.27 -4.95
CA GLU A 27 5.48 3.13 -4.92
C GLU A 27 4.89 2.97 -3.52
N ALA A 28 5.69 3.04 -2.46
CA ALA A 28 5.21 2.92 -1.08
C ALA A 28 4.16 3.99 -0.74
N ARG A 29 4.39 5.24 -1.17
CA ARG A 29 3.42 6.34 -1.04
C ARG A 29 2.14 6.09 -1.81
N LYS A 30 2.22 5.55 -3.02
CA LYS A 30 1.04 5.21 -3.84
C LYS A 30 0.23 4.08 -3.21
N ILE A 31 0.90 3.03 -2.70
CA ILE A 31 0.25 1.88 -2.05
C ILE A 31 -0.51 2.30 -0.79
N LEU A 32 0.05 3.23 0.00
CA LEU A 32 -0.57 3.72 1.23
C LEU A 32 -1.46 4.96 1.02
N ALA A 33 -1.62 5.42 -0.23
CA ALA A 33 -2.35 6.64 -0.58
C ALA A 33 -1.91 7.87 0.24
N ILE A 34 -0.59 8.09 0.32
CA ILE A 34 0.06 9.18 1.05
C ILE A 34 0.64 10.18 0.06
N GLU A 35 0.14 11.42 0.08
CA GLU A 35 0.62 12.50 -0.79
C GLU A 35 1.72 13.36 -0.13
N ARG A 36 1.62 13.64 1.18
CA ARG A 36 2.54 14.51 1.93
C ARG A 36 3.11 13.82 3.17
N GLN A 37 4.25 14.32 3.66
CA GLN A 37 5.01 13.76 4.80
C GLN A 37 4.19 13.64 6.11
N ASP A 38 3.13 14.44 6.28
CA ASP A 38 2.38 14.53 7.53
C ASP A 38 1.23 13.53 7.67
N SER A 39 1.09 12.59 6.72
CA SER A 39 0.08 11.53 6.83
C SER A 39 0.59 10.45 7.78
N SER A 40 -0.18 10.10 8.81
CA SER A 40 0.14 8.99 9.71
C SER A 40 0.24 7.66 8.92
N VAL A 41 1.47 7.24 8.62
CA VAL A 41 1.80 6.03 7.84
C VAL A 41 1.10 4.80 8.44
N MET A 42 1.04 4.73 9.77
CA MET A 42 0.43 3.62 10.49
C MET A 42 -1.09 3.59 10.37
N GLU A 43 -1.77 4.74 10.41
CA GLU A 43 -3.22 4.80 10.20
C GLU A 43 -3.59 4.32 8.81
N ARG A 44 -2.88 4.80 7.79
CA ARG A 44 -3.09 4.36 6.39
C ARG A 44 -2.78 2.89 6.21
N TYR A 45 -1.71 2.39 6.81
CA TYR A 45 -1.38 0.98 6.83
C TYR A 45 -2.50 0.12 7.44
N ILE A 46 -3.03 0.49 8.60
CA ILE A 46 -4.11 -0.25 9.27
C ILE A 46 -5.36 -0.29 8.39
N GLN A 47 -5.74 0.85 7.78
CA GLN A 47 -6.88 0.92 6.86
C GLN A 47 -6.68 0.00 5.65
N MET A 48 -5.51 0.08 4.99
CA MET A 48 -5.21 -0.73 3.81
C MET A 48 -5.14 -2.22 4.15
N MET A 49 -4.52 -2.59 5.26
CA MET A 49 -4.44 -3.99 5.69
C MET A 49 -5.80 -4.55 6.10
N LYS A 50 -6.66 -3.76 6.76
CA LYS A 50 -8.02 -4.19 7.14
C LYS A 50 -8.84 -4.64 5.94
N ILE A 51 -8.70 -3.93 4.82
CA ILE A 51 -9.42 -4.15 3.55
C ILE A 51 -8.78 -5.30 2.76
N ASN A 52 -7.45 -5.36 2.73
CA ASN A 52 -6.70 -6.31 1.91
C ASN A 52 -6.24 -7.56 2.68
N HIS A 53 -6.76 -7.78 3.89
CA HIS A 53 -6.32 -8.87 4.74
C HIS A 53 -6.57 -10.23 4.07
N PRO A 54 -5.58 -11.15 4.02
CA PRO A 54 -5.75 -12.47 3.42
C PRO A 54 -6.95 -13.25 3.98
N ASP A 55 -7.11 -13.27 5.30
CA ASP A 55 -8.22 -13.95 5.98
C ASP A 55 -9.61 -13.35 5.67
N ARG A 56 -9.67 -12.18 5.03
CA ARG A 56 -10.91 -11.53 4.59
C ARG A 56 -11.10 -11.60 3.07
N GLY A 57 -10.40 -12.51 2.40
CA GLY A 57 -10.44 -12.67 0.94
C GLY A 57 -9.53 -11.69 0.18
N GLY A 58 -8.63 -11.00 0.88
CA GLY A 58 -7.56 -10.23 0.26
C GLY A 58 -6.43 -11.12 -0.28
N SER A 59 -5.55 -10.56 -1.10
CA SER A 59 -4.40 -11.31 -1.63
C SER A 59 -3.21 -11.26 -0.68
N PRO A 60 -2.56 -12.40 -0.36
CA PRO A 60 -1.29 -12.42 0.38
C PRO A 60 -0.21 -11.55 -0.27
N TYR A 61 -0.17 -11.51 -1.60
CA TYR A 61 0.79 -10.69 -2.34
C TYR A 61 0.53 -9.19 -2.17
N ILE A 62 -0.73 -8.77 -2.14
CA ILE A 62 -1.08 -7.35 -1.93
C ILE A 62 -0.77 -6.95 -0.48
N ALA A 63 -1.09 -7.83 0.48
CA ALA A 63 -0.72 -7.64 1.87
C ALA A 63 0.80 -7.51 2.06
N SER A 64 1.60 -8.32 1.35
CA SER A 64 3.07 -8.21 1.40
C SER A 64 3.58 -6.87 0.87
N LYS A 65 3.01 -6.38 -0.25
CA LYS A 65 3.35 -5.05 -0.79
C LYS A 65 2.97 -3.90 0.14
N ILE A 66 1.85 -4.02 0.85
CA ILE A 66 1.46 -3.06 1.91
C ILE A 66 2.47 -3.07 3.07
N ASN A 67 2.94 -4.25 3.47
CA ASN A 67 3.97 -4.40 4.51
C ASN A 67 5.32 -3.79 4.09
N GLU A 68 5.77 -4.06 2.86
CA GLU A 68 6.97 -3.46 2.27
C GLU A 68 6.88 -1.93 2.29
N ALA A 69 5.74 -1.37 1.88
CA ALA A 69 5.51 0.08 1.85
C ALA A 69 5.59 0.70 3.26
N LYS A 70 4.93 0.06 4.24
CA LYS A 70 4.99 0.49 5.65
C LYS A 70 6.44 0.48 6.15
N ASN A 71 7.16 -0.63 5.95
CA ASN A 71 8.55 -0.76 6.42
C ASN A 71 9.45 0.32 5.83
N LEU A 72 9.36 0.58 4.52
CA LEU A 72 10.18 1.59 3.85
C LEU A 72 9.93 3.01 4.39
N LEU A 73 8.66 3.38 4.61
CA LEU A 73 8.31 4.72 5.08
C LEU A 73 8.58 4.92 6.58
N THR A 74 8.56 3.85 7.38
CA THR A 74 8.90 3.91 8.82
C THR A 74 10.39 3.75 9.12
N ALA A 75 11.17 3.09 8.25
CA ALA A 75 12.59 2.83 8.47
C ALA A 75 13.46 4.10 8.61
N LYS A 76 13.01 5.24 8.06
CA LYS A 76 13.74 6.51 8.21
C LYS A 76 13.75 7.07 9.64
N LYS A 77 12.85 6.62 10.52
CA LYS A 77 12.80 7.07 11.93
C LYS A 77 13.83 6.38 12.84
N SER A 78 14.45 5.29 12.41
CA SER A 78 15.36 4.49 13.27
C SER A 78 16.85 4.68 13.00
N ALA A 79 17.24 5.56 12.07
CA ALA A 79 18.64 5.79 11.70
C ALA A 79 19.28 7.02 12.36
N PHE A 80 18.64 7.62 13.36
CA PHE A 80 19.15 8.76 14.11
C PHE A 80 18.70 8.67 15.56
N PHE A 81 19.42 7.88 16.35
CA PHE A 81 19.60 8.04 17.81
C PHE A 81 21.01 7.59 18.15
#